data_AF-A0A925V692-F1
#
_entry.id   AF-A0A925V692-F1
#
_cell.length_a   1.000
_cell.length_b   1.000
_cell.length_c   1.000
_cell.angle_alpha   90.00
_cell.angle_beta   90.00
_cell.angle_gamma   90.00
#
_symmetry.space_group_name_H-M   'P 1'
#
loop_
_entity.id
_entity.type
_entity.pdbx_description
1 polymer ?
#
loop_
_entity_poly.entity_id
_entity_poly.type
_entity_poly.pdbx_seq_one_letter_code
_entity_poly.pdbx_strand_id
1 'polypeptide(L)'
;VASVHGNWREVATTEAALERLAVAIDALGASAVTWLLDRPVSQSARLAESIERLGQSHTPRWTVEVLFHPDKYLRESPDVAATADAGVLDACGAWIDLCGLALGSTAAWVVDLAPEAA
;
A
#
# COMPACT_ATOMS: atom_id res chain seq x y z
N VAL A 1 21.52 -12.52 7.75
CA VAL A 1 20.99 -11.27 7.18
C VAL A 1 21.14 -11.34 5.68
N ALA A 2 20.05 -11.61 4.95
CA ALA A 2 20.08 -11.68 3.49
C ALA A 2 20.06 -10.24 2.96
N SER A 3 21.20 -9.79 2.42
CA SER A 3 21.31 -8.46 1.85
C SER A 3 20.91 -8.50 0.38
N VAL A 4 19.71 -8.02 0.07
CA VAL A 4 19.24 -7.83 -1.31
C VAL A 4 19.80 -6.49 -1.81
N HIS A 5 20.99 -6.52 -2.40
CA HIS A 5 21.52 -5.39 -3.18
C HIS A 5 20.97 -5.44 -4.60
N GLY A 6 19.71 -5.02 -4.77
CA GLY A 6 19.09 -4.87 -6.07
C GLY A 6 19.07 -3.40 -6.48
N ASN A 7 19.70 -3.07 -7.62
CA ASN A 7 19.54 -1.77 -8.26
C ASN A 7 18.06 -1.60 -8.64
N TRP A 8 17.31 -0.79 -7.88
CA TRP A 8 15.88 -0.57 -8.13
C TRP A 8 15.72 0.15 -9.48
N ARG A 9 15.34 -0.59 -10.51
CA ARG A 9 14.76 -0.01 -11.73
C ARG A 9 13.30 0.25 -11.43
N GLU A 10 12.82 1.42 -11.82
CA GLU A 10 11.38 1.65 -11.94
C GLU A 10 10.87 0.66 -12.99
N VAL A 11 10.35 -0.47 -12.52
CA VAL A 11 9.74 -1.49 -13.37
C VAL A 11 8.33 -0.99 -13.65
N ALA A 12 7.86 -1.13 -14.89
CA ALA A 12 6.49 -0.79 -15.30
C ALA A 12 5.40 -1.36 -14.34
N THR A 13 5.77 -2.39 -13.55
CA THR A 13 4.98 -2.98 -12.48
C THR A 13 4.53 -1.99 -11.39
N THR A 14 5.36 -1.02 -10.97
CA THR A 14 4.98 -0.10 -9.88
C THR A 14 3.89 0.87 -10.31
N GLU A 15 4.01 1.45 -11.50
CA GLU A 15 3.00 2.36 -12.05
C GLU A 15 1.68 1.64 -12.30
N ALA A 16 1.72 0.45 -12.93
CA ALA A 16 0.54 -0.38 -13.13
C ALA A 16 -0.14 -0.82 -11.80
N ALA A 17 0.65 -1.04 -10.74
CA ALA A 17 0.10 -1.34 -9.41
C ALA A 17 -0.58 -0.11 -8.80
N LEU A 18 0.04 1.07 -8.90
CA LEU A 18 -0.55 2.32 -8.41
C LEU A 18 -1.84 2.68 -9.14
N GLU A 19 -1.91 2.48 -10.46
CA GLU A 19 -3.14 2.68 -11.24
C GLU A 19 -4.29 1.76 -10.78
N ARG A 20 -3.99 0.48 -10.51
CA ARG A 20 -4.99 -0.47 -9.99
C ARG A 20 -5.48 -0.08 -8.61
N LEU A 21 -4.56 0.33 -7.73
CA LEU A 21 -4.90 0.83 -6.40
C LEU A 21 -5.76 2.08 -6.51
N ALA A 22 -5.48 2.96 -7.48
CA ALA A 22 -6.27 4.16 -7.70
C ALA A 22 -7.73 3.84 -8.05
N VAL A 23 -7.96 2.91 -8.97
CA VAL A 23 -9.31 2.44 -9.33
C VAL A 23 -10.06 1.88 -8.11
N ALA A 24 -9.37 1.10 -7.27
CA ALA A 24 -9.97 0.55 -6.05
C ALA A 24 -10.30 1.64 -5.02
N ILE A 25 -9.38 2.59 -4.80
CA ILE A 25 -9.56 3.71 -3.88
C ILE A 25 -10.73 4.60 -4.32
N ASP A 26 -10.83 4.92 -5.61
CA ASP A 26 -11.92 5.74 -6.16
C ASP A 26 -13.28 5.05 -5.96
N ALA A 27 -13.34 3.72 -6.08
CA ALA A 27 -14.56 2.95 -5.84
C ALA A 27 -14.99 2.90 -4.36
N LEU A 28 -14.05 3.09 -3.42
CA LEU A 28 -14.33 3.13 -1.98
C LEU A 28 -14.95 4.45 -1.53
N GLY A 29 -14.82 5.53 -2.32
CA GLY A 29 -15.36 6.84 -1.97
C GLY A 29 -14.73 7.45 -0.71
N ALA A 30 -13.44 7.19 -0.47
CA ALA A 30 -12.72 7.75 0.66
C ALA A 30 -12.76 9.29 0.66
N SER A 31 -12.84 9.92 1.84
CA SER A 31 -12.81 11.38 1.96
C SER A 31 -11.39 11.97 1.92
N ALA A 32 -10.39 11.17 2.30
CA ALA A 32 -8.97 11.49 2.24
C ALA A 32 -8.15 10.20 2.06
N VAL A 33 -6.96 10.34 1.47
CA VAL A 33 -6.02 9.23 1.26
C VAL A 33 -4.61 9.72 1.58
N THR A 34 -3.96 9.03 2.52
CA THR A 34 -2.59 9.32 2.96
C THR A 34 -1.74 8.07 2.79
N TRP A 35 -0.66 8.19 2.02
CA TRP A 35 0.33 7.13 1.84
C TRP A 35 1.48 7.35 2.80
N LEU A 36 1.81 6.33 3.58
CA LEU A 36 2.93 6.37 4.52
C LEU A 36 4.05 5.49 3.99
N LEU A 37 5.22 6.07 3.76
CA LEU A 37 6.40 5.37 3.28
C LEU A 37 7.49 5.37 4.36
N ASP A 38 8.18 4.24 4.48
CA ASP A 38 9.31 4.10 5.39
C ASP A 38 10.55 4.84 4.85
N ARG A 39 11.03 5.82 5.61
CA ARG A 39 12.16 6.69 5.26
C ARG A 39 13.48 5.91 5.11
N PRO A 40 13.88 5.03 6.05
CA PRO A 40 15.04 4.15 5.89
C PRO A 40 15.07 3.28 4.63
N VAL A 41 13.92 3.05 3.97
CA VAL A 41 13.86 2.26 2.73
C VAL A 41 14.41 3.09 1.56
N SER A 42 15.40 2.54 0.87
CA SER A 42 15.97 3.15 -0.33
C SER A 42 14.87 3.37 -1.38
N GLN A 43 14.91 4.50 -2.09
CA GLN A 43 13.93 4.92 -3.11
C GLN A 43 12.55 5.36 -2.62
N SER A 44 12.28 5.40 -1.30
CA SER A 44 10.98 5.91 -0.80
C SER A 44 10.69 7.34 -1.25
N ALA A 45 11.70 8.19 -1.38
CA ALA A 45 11.53 9.55 -1.90
C ALA A 45 11.04 9.56 -3.36
N ARG A 46 11.63 8.73 -4.23
CA ARG A 46 11.22 8.63 -5.64
C ARG A 46 9.82 8.01 -5.78
N LEU A 47 9.52 7.01 -4.94
CA LEU A 47 8.18 6.43 -4.91
C LEU A 47 7.14 7.47 -4.45
N ALA A 48 7.48 8.31 -3.47
CA ALA A 48 6.61 9.40 -3.03
C ALA A 48 6.27 10.34 -4.18
N GLU A 49 7.26 10.80 -4.95
CA GLU A 49 7.04 11.66 -6.12
C GLU A 49 6.10 11.03 -7.16
N SER A 50 6.23 9.72 -7.41
CA SER A 50 5.34 8.99 -8.32
C SER A 50 3.92 8.85 -7.78
N ILE A 51 3.75 8.58 -6.49
CA ILE A 51 2.43 8.51 -5.83
C ILE A 51 1.76 9.88 -5.82
N GLU A 52 2.49 10.94 -5.46
CA GLU A 52 1.97 12.31 -5.46
C GLU A 52 1.53 12.74 -6.86
N ARG A 53 2.35 12.47 -7.88
CA ARG A 53 2.04 12.79 -9.28
C ARG A 53 0.74 12.12 -9.72
N LEU A 54 0.55 10.83 -9.41
CA LEU A 54 -0.68 10.12 -9.74
C LEU A 54 -1.85 10.66 -8.90
N GLY A 55 -1.69 10.77 -7.58
CA GLY A 55 -2.76 11.19 -6.67
C GLY A 55 -3.31 12.59 -6.91
N GLN A 56 -2.57 13.47 -7.62
CA GLN A 56 -3.05 14.78 -8.04
C GLN A 56 -4.21 14.72 -9.04
N SER A 57 -4.33 13.66 -9.84
CA SER A 57 -5.42 13.45 -10.79
C SER A 57 -6.65 12.75 -10.20
N HIS A 58 -6.57 12.28 -8.95
CA HIS A 58 -7.67 11.58 -8.27
C HIS A 58 -8.42 12.50 -7.29
N THR A 59 -9.62 12.08 -6.93
CA THR A 59 -10.45 12.75 -5.92
C THR A 59 -10.91 11.72 -4.89
N PRO A 60 -10.52 11.87 -3.61
CA PRO A 60 -9.73 12.97 -3.03
C PRO A 60 -8.28 12.93 -3.51
N ARG A 61 -7.61 14.09 -3.48
CA ARG A 61 -6.17 14.17 -3.76
C ARG A 61 -5.41 13.40 -2.69
N TRP A 62 -4.42 12.64 -3.11
CA TRP A 62 -3.59 11.89 -2.18
C TRP A 62 -2.53 12.78 -1.53
N THR A 63 -2.16 12.43 -0.31
CA THR A 63 -0.99 12.96 0.37
C THR A 63 0.00 11.83 0.61
N VAL A 64 1.29 12.16 0.68
CA VAL A 64 2.35 11.18 0.93
C VAL A 64 3.25 11.69 2.03
N GLU A 65 3.53 10.83 3.02
CA GLU A 65 4.47 11.12 4.10
C GLU A 65 5.58 10.07 4.14
N VAL A 66 6.83 10.54 4.20
CA VAL A 66 8.01 9.67 4.30
C VAL A 66 8.54 9.74 5.74
N LEU A 67 8.18 8.74 6.55
CA LEU A 67 8.33 8.70 8.00
C LEU A 67 9.33 7.64 8.47
N PHE A 68 9.94 7.82 9.64
CA PHE A 68 10.82 6.79 10.23
C PHE A 68 10.05 5.58 10.78
N HIS A 69 8.80 5.77 11.22
CA HIS A 69 8.00 4.74 11.89
C HIS A 69 6.53 4.80 11.42
N PRO A 70 6.25 4.51 10.14
CA PRO A 70 4.88 4.52 9.62
C PRO A 70 3.97 3.53 10.35
N ASP A 71 4.49 2.39 10.79
CA ASP A 71 3.73 1.39 11.55
C ASP A 71 3.11 1.96 12.83
N LYS A 72 3.86 2.82 13.53
CA LYS A 72 3.35 3.47 14.75
C LYS A 72 2.14 4.35 14.42
N TYR A 73 2.24 5.12 13.35
CA TYR A 73 1.15 5.97 12.89
C TYR A 73 -0.08 5.13 12.51
N LEU A 74 0.11 4.05 11.76
CA LEU A 74 -1.00 3.17 11.35
C LEU A 74 -1.70 2.51 12.55
N ARG A 75 -0.95 2.14 13.60
CA ARG A 75 -1.52 1.53 14.81
C ARG A 75 -2.30 2.52 15.67
N GLU A 76 -1.87 3.78 15.70
CA GLU A 76 -2.44 4.82 16.55
C GLU A 76 -3.53 5.66 15.85
N SER A 77 -3.60 5.60 14.52
CA SER A 77 -4.57 6.37 13.74
C SER A 77 -6.01 5.85 13.94
N PRO A 78 -7.01 6.74 14.02
CA PRO A 78 -8.42 6.35 13.95
C PRO A 78 -8.89 6.01 12.53
N ASP A 79 -8.06 6.23 11.50
CA ASP A 79 -8.39 5.97 10.10
C ASP A 79 -8.31 4.47 9.75
N VAL A 80 -8.87 4.09 8.60
CA VAL A 80 -8.80 2.71 8.10
C VAL A 80 -7.42 2.45 7.50
N ALA A 81 -6.68 1.50 8.06
CA ALA A 81 -5.37 1.10 7.56
C ALA A 81 -5.46 0.18 6.34
N ALA A 82 -4.56 0.34 5.37
CA ALA A 82 -4.32 -0.62 4.31
C ALA A 82 -2.85 -1.07 4.38
N THR A 83 -2.61 -2.28 4.87
CA THR A 83 -1.26 -2.82 5.08
C THR A 83 -1.27 -4.35 5.03
N ALA A 84 -0.12 -4.94 4.78
CA ALA A 84 0.12 -6.39 4.89
C ALA A 84 0.97 -6.75 6.12
N ASP A 85 1.38 -5.78 6.94
CA ASP A 85 2.14 -6.02 8.16
C ASP A 85 1.23 -6.57 9.26
N ALA A 86 1.45 -7.82 9.68
CA ALA A 86 0.65 -8.49 10.70
C ALA A 86 0.64 -7.72 12.03
N GLY A 87 1.77 -7.14 12.43
CA GLY A 87 1.86 -6.40 13.69
C GLY A 87 1.07 -5.07 13.66
N VAL A 88 0.87 -4.48 12.48
CA VAL A 88 -0.07 -3.35 12.33
C VAL A 88 -1.51 -3.86 12.29
N LEU A 89 -1.80 -4.91 11.52
CA LEU A 89 -3.15 -5.48 11.40
C LEU A 89 -3.72 -5.91 12.76
N ASP A 90 -2.88 -6.48 13.63
CA ASP A 90 -3.26 -6.93 14.98
C ASP A 90 -3.56 -5.77 15.95
N ALA A 91 -3.11 -4.55 15.64
CA ALA A 91 -3.12 -3.43 16.59
C ALA A 91 -3.86 -2.18 16.10
N CYS A 92 -4.11 -2.03 14.79
CA CYS A 92 -4.87 -0.90 14.25
C CYS A 92 -6.37 -1.02 14.55
N GLY A 93 -7.08 0.11 14.59
CA GLY A 93 -8.51 0.12 14.92
C GLY A 93 -9.40 -0.50 13.84
N ALA A 94 -9.09 -0.26 12.57
CA ALA A 94 -9.80 -0.80 11.42
C ALA A 94 -8.85 -0.96 10.24
N TRP A 95 -9.07 -1.97 9.40
CA TRP A 95 -8.27 -2.19 8.20
C TRP A 95 -9.09 -2.71 7.02
N ILE A 96 -8.51 -2.58 5.83
CA ILE A 96 -9.08 -3.07 4.56
C ILE A 96 -8.03 -3.79 3.73
N ASP A 97 -8.42 -4.88 3.06
CA ASP A 97 -7.59 -5.54 2.06
C ASP A 97 -7.63 -4.77 0.73
N LEU A 98 -6.91 -3.64 0.69
CA LEU A 98 -6.86 -2.81 -0.52
C LEU A 98 -6.21 -3.55 -1.70
N CYS A 99 -5.23 -4.41 -1.44
CA CYS A 99 -4.58 -5.21 -2.49
C CYS A 99 -5.58 -6.20 -3.11
N GLY A 100 -6.35 -6.92 -2.30
CA GLY A 100 -7.41 -7.80 -2.78
C GLY A 100 -8.46 -7.05 -3.60
N LEU A 101 -8.88 -5.86 -3.14
CA LEU A 101 -9.81 -5.02 -3.90
C LEU A 101 -9.23 -4.56 -5.25
N ALA A 102 -7.95 -4.17 -5.29
CA ALA A 102 -7.28 -3.72 -6.51
C ALA A 102 -7.01 -4.85 -7.52
N LEU A 103 -6.89 -6.10 -7.05
CA LEU A 103 -6.85 -7.27 -7.91
C LEU A 103 -8.24 -7.64 -8.46
N GLY A 104 -9.30 -7.34 -7.70
CA GLY A 104 -10.68 -7.63 -8.05
C GLY A 104 -10.93 -9.14 -8.23
N SER A 105 -11.94 -9.51 -9.02
CA SER A 105 -12.25 -10.91 -9.35
C SER A 105 -11.37 -11.50 -10.45
N THR A 106 -10.35 -10.77 -10.91
CA THR A 106 -9.49 -11.26 -11.99
C THR A 106 -8.67 -12.45 -11.51
N ALA A 107 -8.44 -13.40 -12.42
CA ALA A 107 -7.77 -14.69 -12.18
C ALA A 107 -6.29 -14.51 -11.79
N ALA A 108 -6.06 -13.91 -10.61
CA ALA A 108 -4.78 -13.99 -9.94
C ALA A 108 -4.45 -15.47 -9.74
N TRP A 109 -3.19 -15.83 -9.98
CA TRP A 109 -2.73 -17.15 -9.60
C TRP A 109 -2.65 -17.20 -8.08
N VAL A 110 -3.70 -17.74 -7.46
CA VAL A 110 -3.79 -17.89 -6.01
C VAL A 110 -3.21 -19.24 -5.62
N VAL A 111 -2.23 -19.22 -4.72
CA VAL A 111 -1.76 -20.41 -4.02
C VAL A 111 -2.37 -20.39 -2.63
N ASP A 112 -3.23 -21.36 -2.35
CA ASP A 112 -3.73 -21.56 -1.00
C ASP A 112 -2.63 -22.19 -0.13
N LEU A 113 -2.20 -21.45 0.89
CA LEU A 113 -1.21 -21.91 1.87
C LEU A 113 -1.87 -22.37 3.17
N ALA A 114 -3.21 -22.41 3.22
CA ALA A 114 -3.92 -22.97 4.36
C ALA A 114 -3.53 -24.44 4.56
N PRO A 115 -3.34 -24.88 5.80
CA PRO A 115 -3.14 -26.30 6.06
C PRO A 115 -4.36 -27.07 5.56
N GLU A 116 -4.10 -28.15 4.82
CA GLU A 116 -5.16 -29.05 4.36
C GLU A 116 -5.93 -29.55 5.59
N ALA A 117 -7.25 -29.37 5.60
CA ALA A 117 -8.08 -29.82 6.71
C ALA A 117 -7.91 -31.35 6.85
N ALA A 118 -7.43 -31.79 8.01
CA ALA A 118 -7.18 -33.19 8.35
C ALA A 118 -8.47 -34.03 8.42
#